data_AF-X8E430-F1
#
_entry.id   AF-X8E430-F1
#
_cell.length_a   1.000
_cell.length_b   1.000
_cell.length_c   1.000
_cell.angle_alpha   90.00
_cell.angle_beta   90.00
_cell.angle_gamma   90.00
#
_symmetry.space_group_name_H-M   'P 1'
#
loop_
_entity.id
_entity.type
_entity.pdbx_description
1 polymer ?
#
loop_
_entity_poly.entity_id
_entity_poly.type
_entity_poly.pdbx_seq_one_letter_code
_entity_poly.pdbx_strand_id
1 'polypeptide(L)'
;MLPRVVAHPTESYGLRITDPGGATFVYSGDTGCCDSLVELARDADVFLCEASWTHSPKRPCNLHMSGTEAGRVATEAGVRELLLTHIPPWTSREDVISEAKAEFHGPVHAVVCGETFEIKRF
;
A
#
# COMPACT_ATOMS: atom_id res chain seq x y z
N MET A 1 -1.55 0.61 18.13
CA MET A 1 -1.92 1.32 16.88
C MET A 1 -1.15 2.62 16.83
N LEU A 2 -0.47 2.90 15.73
CA LEU A 2 0.29 4.13 15.52
C LEU A 2 -0.22 4.82 14.25
N PRO A 3 -0.94 5.97 14.36
CA PRO A 3 -1.28 6.78 13.20
C PRO A 3 -0.07 7.63 12.76
N ARG A 4 0.11 7.82 11.46
CA ARG A 4 1.09 8.74 10.87
C ARG A 4 0.42 9.57 9.80
N VAL A 5 0.70 10.88 9.79
CA VAL A 5 0.25 11.77 8.71
C VAL A 5 0.89 11.31 7.40
N VAL A 6 0.09 11.23 6.35
CA VAL A 6 0.51 10.83 5.01
C VAL A 6 0.20 11.95 3.99
N ALA A 7 0.67 11.81 2.76
CA ALA A 7 0.67 12.89 1.78
C ALA A 7 -0.63 12.93 0.97
N HIS A 8 -1.61 13.72 1.45
CA HIS A 8 -2.90 13.90 0.78
C HIS A 8 -3.41 15.35 0.94
N PRO A 9 -4.25 15.89 0.03
CA PRO A 9 -4.67 17.31 0.11
C PRO A 9 -5.52 17.64 1.32
N THR A 10 -6.35 16.69 1.75
CA THR A 10 -7.01 16.74 3.05
C THR A 10 -6.22 15.91 4.05
N GLU A 11 -6.30 16.27 5.32
CA GLU A 11 -5.65 15.53 6.40
C GLU A 11 -5.99 14.03 6.31
N SER A 12 -4.95 13.20 6.17
CA SER A 12 -5.04 11.76 5.99
C SER A 12 -3.98 11.06 6.84
N TYR A 13 -4.29 9.83 7.25
CA TYR A 13 -3.46 9.05 8.15
C TYR A 13 -3.30 7.61 7.66
N GLY A 14 -2.05 7.16 7.59
CA GLY A 14 -1.71 5.74 7.56
C GLY A 14 -1.71 5.16 8.97
N LEU A 15 -2.04 3.88 9.10
CA LEU A 15 -2.16 3.17 10.37
C LEU A 15 -1.26 1.95 10.41
N ARG A 16 -0.46 1.81 11.48
CA ARG A 16 0.22 0.55 11.81
C ARG A 16 -0.42 -0.11 13.03
N ILE A 17 -0.77 -1.38 12.88
CA ILE A 17 -1.34 -2.23 13.92
C ILE A 17 -0.34 -3.35 14.18
N THR A 18 0.00 -3.55 15.45
CA THR A 18 0.85 -4.66 15.89
C THR A 18 0.08 -5.40 16.97
N ASP A 19 -0.09 -6.70 16.77
CA ASP A 19 -0.75 -7.55 17.76
C ASP A 19 0.21 -7.91 18.91
N PRO A 20 -0.27 -8.55 20.00
CA PRO A 20 0.60 -8.98 21.09
C PRO A 20 1.66 -10.01 20.69
N GLY A 21 1.44 -10.78 19.61
CA GLY A 21 2.41 -11.71 19.03
C GLY A 21 3.48 -11.04 18.17
N GLY A 22 3.36 -9.73 17.92
CA GLY A 22 4.27 -8.95 17.11
C GLY A 22 4.00 -8.99 15.61
N ALA A 23 2.92 -9.62 15.15
CA ALA A 23 2.47 -9.54 13.76
C ALA A 23 2.01 -8.12 13.43
N THR A 24 2.35 -7.65 12.24
CA THR A 24 2.21 -6.26 11.83
C THR A 24 1.38 -6.11 10.57
N PHE A 25 0.31 -5.32 10.69
CA PHE A 25 -0.53 -4.90 9.58
C PHE A 25 -0.43 -3.39 9.41
N VAL A 26 -0.23 -2.93 8.17
CA VAL A 26 -0.19 -1.52 7.83
C VAL A 26 -1.27 -1.21 6.80
N TYR A 27 -2.01 -0.13 7.03
CA TYR A 27 -2.96 0.44 6.08
C TYR A 27 -2.47 1.83 5.68
N SER A 28 -2.36 2.10 4.37
CA SER A 28 -1.83 3.37 3.86
C SER A 28 -2.72 4.57 4.15
N GLY A 29 -4.04 4.36 4.24
CA GLY A 29 -5.00 5.44 3.96
C GLY A 29 -4.91 5.89 2.50
N ASP A 30 -5.48 7.06 2.21
CA ASP A 30 -5.33 7.72 0.90
C ASP A 30 -4.11 8.65 0.96
N THR A 31 -3.18 8.49 0.01
CA THR A 31 -1.89 9.18 0.00
C THR A 31 -1.17 9.05 -1.35
N GLY A 32 -0.36 10.05 -1.69
CA GLY A 32 0.77 9.89 -2.60
C GLY A 32 1.98 9.24 -1.92
N CYS A 33 3.07 9.04 -2.67
CA CYS A 33 4.34 8.56 -2.10
C CYS A 33 4.89 9.57 -1.09
N CYS A 34 5.33 9.10 0.08
CA CYS A 34 6.05 9.91 1.06
C CYS A 34 6.87 9.05 2.03
N ASP A 35 7.92 9.63 2.61
CA ASP A 35 8.81 8.95 3.56
C ASP A 35 8.07 8.44 4.79
N SER A 36 7.04 9.17 5.26
CA SER A 36 6.26 8.76 6.42
C SER A 36 5.50 7.46 6.19
N LEU A 37 5.06 7.19 4.95
CA LEU A 37 4.41 5.94 4.57
C LEU A 37 5.42 4.80 4.52
N VAL A 38 6.60 5.01 3.93
CA VAL A 38 7.68 4.01 3.88
C VAL A 38 8.11 3.61 5.30
N GLU A 39 8.36 4.58 6.17
CA GLU A 39 8.71 4.35 7.57
C GLU A 39 7.58 3.64 8.34
N LEU A 40 6.33 4.00 8.09
CA LEU A 40 5.17 3.34 8.69
C LEU A 40 5.07 1.87 8.25
N ALA A 41 5.34 1.59 6.98
CA ALA A 41 5.26 0.27 6.37
C ALA A 41 6.46 -0.64 6.67
N ARG A 42 7.54 -0.11 7.27
CA ARG A 42 8.81 -0.84 7.45
C ARG A 42 8.65 -2.21 8.08
N ASP A 43 9.19 -3.23 7.42
CA ASP A 43 9.17 -4.64 7.82
C ASP A 43 7.76 -5.17 8.19
N ALA A 44 6.70 -4.59 7.61
CA ALA A 44 5.35 -5.02 7.88
C ALA A 44 5.10 -6.42 7.31
N ASP A 45 4.39 -7.28 8.06
CA ASP A 45 4.02 -8.60 7.57
C ASP A 45 2.98 -8.47 6.44
N VAL A 46 2.04 -7.54 6.57
CA VAL A 46 1.09 -7.20 5.51
C VAL A 46 0.93 -5.70 5.38
N PHE A 47 1.03 -5.20 4.15
CA PHE A 47 0.77 -3.81 3.81
C PHE A 47 -0.42 -3.68 2.85
N LEU A 48 -1.54 -3.18 3.36
CA LEU A 48 -2.71 -2.79 2.58
C LEU A 48 -2.51 -1.36 2.05
N CYS A 49 -2.14 -1.26 0.79
CA CYS A 49 -1.74 -0.03 0.12
C CYS A 49 -2.75 0.39 -0.95
N GLU A 50 -3.09 1.67 -0.97
CA GLU A 50 -3.85 2.24 -2.08
C GLU A 50 -3.05 2.19 -3.41
N ALA A 51 -3.75 2.02 -4.53
CA ALA A 51 -3.16 2.02 -5.88
C ALA A 51 -4.20 2.48 -6.91
N SER A 52 -4.63 3.73 -6.80
CA SER A 52 -5.80 4.27 -7.51
C SER A 52 -5.72 4.26 -9.04
N TRP A 53 -4.53 4.18 -9.64
CA TRP A 53 -4.39 4.29 -11.09
C TRP A 53 -3.17 3.58 -11.68
N THR A 54 -3.13 3.47 -13.00
CA THR A 54 -1.93 3.08 -13.74
C THR A 54 -0.89 4.21 -13.74
N HIS A 55 0.37 3.83 -13.79
CA HIS A 55 1.51 4.72 -13.72
C HIS A 55 1.59 5.65 -14.93
N SER A 56 1.86 6.93 -14.66
CA SER A 56 2.07 7.94 -15.67
C SER A 56 2.77 9.15 -15.06
N PRO A 57 3.71 9.80 -15.77
CA PRO A 57 4.35 11.02 -15.30
C PRO A 57 3.38 12.22 -15.19
N LYS A 58 2.15 12.07 -15.69
CA LYS A 58 1.11 13.10 -15.60
C LYS A 58 0.22 12.97 -14.36
N ARG A 59 0.41 11.93 -13.53
CA ARG A 59 -0.36 11.77 -12.29
C ARG A 59 0.02 12.87 -11.29
N PRO A 60 -0.96 13.43 -10.56
CA PRO A 60 -0.67 14.44 -9.56
C PRO A 60 0.15 13.83 -8.41
N CYS A 61 1.14 14.58 -7.93
CA CYS A 61 1.85 14.23 -6.69
C CYS A 61 0.95 14.44 -5.47
N ASN A 62 1.27 13.75 -4.36
CA ASN A 62 0.64 13.93 -3.05
C ASN A 62 -0.90 13.80 -3.06
N LEU A 63 -1.44 12.91 -3.90
CA LEU A 63 -2.89 12.64 -3.98
C LEU A 63 -3.17 11.15 -3.81
N HIS A 64 -2.80 10.34 -4.80
CA HIS A 64 -2.94 8.88 -4.78
C HIS A 64 -1.71 8.24 -5.44
N MET A 65 -1.58 6.93 -5.30
CA MET A 65 -0.48 6.17 -5.90
C MET A 65 -0.92 5.36 -7.11
N SER A 66 0.04 5.14 -8.01
CA SER A 66 -0.03 4.13 -9.04
C SER A 66 0.36 2.74 -8.53
N GLY A 67 0.08 1.69 -9.31
CA GLY A 67 0.59 0.34 -9.01
C GLY A 67 2.11 0.31 -8.90
N THR A 68 2.81 1.01 -9.80
CA THR A 68 4.28 1.14 -9.77
C THR A 68 4.74 1.80 -8.45
N GLU A 69 4.09 2.87 -8.04
CA GLU A 69 4.43 3.59 -6.81
C GLU A 69 4.16 2.75 -5.55
N ALA A 70 3.01 2.05 -5.49
CA ALA A 70 2.71 1.11 -4.40
C ALA A 70 3.75 -0.02 -4.30
N GLY A 71 4.17 -0.57 -5.44
CA GLY A 71 5.24 -1.56 -5.50
C GLY A 71 6.58 -1.02 -5.00
N ARG A 72 6.95 0.21 -5.38
CA ARG A 72 8.18 0.86 -4.87
C ARG A 72 8.16 1.06 -3.37
N VAL A 73 7.07 1.58 -2.82
CA VAL A 73 6.90 1.75 -1.37
C VAL A 73 7.03 0.42 -0.65
N ALA A 74 6.41 -0.65 -1.17
CA ALA A 74 6.50 -1.99 -0.60
C ALA A 74 7.94 -2.55 -0.60
N THR A 75 8.66 -2.38 -1.71
CA THR A 75 10.07 -2.77 -1.83
C THR A 75 10.96 -1.99 -0.90
N GLU A 76 10.81 -0.67 -0.85
CA GLU A 76 11.61 0.20 -0.01
C GLU A 76 11.36 -0.05 1.49
N ALA A 77 10.10 -0.31 1.85
CA ALA A 77 9.72 -0.64 3.22
C ALA A 77 10.09 -2.08 3.62
N GLY A 78 10.44 -2.95 2.68
CA GLY A 78 10.76 -4.35 2.98
C GLY A 78 9.57 -5.15 3.52
N VAL A 79 8.35 -4.86 3.04
CA VAL A 79 7.14 -5.58 3.48
C VAL A 79 7.17 -7.04 3.04
N ARG A 80 6.51 -7.93 3.77
CA ARG A 80 6.43 -9.34 3.38
C ARG A 80 5.37 -9.60 2.31
N GLU A 81 4.23 -8.91 2.38
CA GLU A 81 3.12 -9.04 1.42
C GLU A 81 2.46 -7.68 1.16
N LEU A 82 2.18 -7.41 -0.12
CA LEU A 82 1.51 -6.21 -0.59
C LEU A 82 0.07 -6.53 -1.02
N LEU A 83 -0.89 -5.94 -0.31
CA LEU A 83 -2.30 -5.99 -0.65
C LEU A 83 -2.71 -4.66 -1.29
N LEU A 84 -3.15 -4.68 -2.55
CA LEU A 84 -3.58 -3.49 -3.27
C LEU A 84 -5.07 -3.23 -3.06
N THR A 85 -5.42 -1.99 -2.71
CA THR A 85 -6.79 -1.52 -2.51
C THR A 85 -7.03 -0.17 -3.20
N HIS A 86 -8.25 0.36 -3.06
CA HIS A 86 -8.65 1.67 -3.58
C HIS A 86 -8.49 1.82 -5.10
N ILE A 87 -8.63 0.72 -5.85
CA ILE A 87 -8.61 0.71 -7.31
C ILE A 87 -10.01 1.07 -7.83
N PRO A 88 -10.23 2.23 -8.47
CA PRO A 88 -11.53 2.62 -9.00
C PRO A 88 -11.98 1.70 -10.14
N PRO A 89 -13.29 1.56 -10.38
CA PRO A 89 -13.82 0.60 -11.36
C PRO A 89 -13.45 0.92 -12.83
N TRP A 90 -12.98 2.14 -13.12
CA TRP A 90 -12.50 2.53 -14.45
C TRP A 90 -10.99 2.37 -14.62
N THR A 91 -10.26 1.99 -13.57
CA THR A 91 -8.82 1.67 -13.63
C THR A 91 -8.66 0.17 -13.89
N SER A 92 -7.83 -0.19 -14.89
CA SER A 92 -7.45 -1.58 -15.15
C SER A 92 -6.74 -2.16 -13.95
N ARG A 93 -7.38 -3.15 -13.31
CA ARG A 93 -6.87 -3.79 -12.10
C ARG A 93 -5.67 -4.67 -12.40
N GLU A 94 -5.71 -5.34 -13.54
CA GLU A 94 -4.65 -6.20 -14.05
C GLU A 94 -3.37 -5.41 -14.32
N ASP A 95 -3.49 -4.21 -14.89
CA ASP A 95 -2.33 -3.34 -15.14
C ASP A 95 -1.74 -2.83 -13.83
N VAL A 96 -2.57 -2.40 -12.87
CA VAL A 96 -2.11 -1.97 -11.54
C VAL A 96 -1.36 -3.09 -10.80
N ILE A 97 -1.87 -4.32 -10.85
CA ILE A 97 -1.18 -5.48 -10.28
C ILE A 97 0.15 -5.75 -11.00
N SER A 98 0.16 -5.66 -12.33
CA SER A 98 1.34 -5.91 -13.15
C SER A 98 2.44 -4.88 -12.88
N GLU A 99 2.07 -3.61 -12.75
CA GLU A 99 2.97 -2.53 -12.35
C GLU A 99 3.55 -2.74 -10.95
N ALA A 100 2.72 -3.08 -9.96
CA ALA A 100 3.19 -3.34 -8.61
C ALA A 100 4.19 -4.51 -8.56
N LYS A 101 3.90 -5.60 -9.30
CA LYS A 101 4.78 -6.77 -9.43
C LYS A 101 6.10 -6.49 -10.16
N ALA A 102 6.14 -5.45 -11.00
CA ALA A 102 7.38 -5.04 -11.66
C ALA A 102 8.36 -4.39 -10.69
N GLU A 103 7.86 -3.78 -9.61
CA GLU A 103 8.65 -3.03 -8.63
C GLU A 103 8.83 -3.81 -7.31
N PHE A 104 7.89 -4.68 -6.93
CA PHE A 104 7.92 -5.51 -5.73
C PHE A 104 7.91 -7.01 -6.05
N HIS A 105 8.91 -7.73 -5.53
CA HIS A 105 9.13 -9.15 -5.81
C HIS A 105 8.48 -10.10 -4.80
N GLY A 106 7.84 -9.58 -3.74
CA GLY A 106 7.04 -10.39 -2.83
C GLY A 106 5.63 -10.69 -3.37
N PRO A 107 4.79 -11.37 -2.58
CA PRO A 107 3.38 -11.60 -2.90
C PRO A 107 2.64 -10.28 -3.09
N VAL A 108 1.98 -10.14 -4.24
CA VAL A 108 1.09 -9.02 -4.57
C VAL A 108 -0.29 -9.56 -4.87
N HIS A 109 -1.28 -9.04 -4.15
CA HIS A 109 -2.69 -9.38 -4.34
C HIS A 109 -3.54 -8.13 -4.30
N ALA A 110 -4.43 -7.95 -5.28
CA ALA A 110 -5.42 -6.90 -5.16
C ALA A 110 -6.65 -7.46 -4.45
N VAL A 111 -7.12 -6.76 -3.40
CA VAL A 111 -8.18 -7.24 -2.51
C VAL A 111 -9.59 -7.00 -3.05
N VAL A 112 -10.52 -7.90 -2.78
CA VAL A 112 -11.94 -7.77 -3.17
C VAL A 112 -12.86 -7.64 -1.97
N CYS A 113 -14.08 -7.15 -2.19
CA CYS A 113 -15.08 -7.00 -1.13
C CYS A 113 -15.40 -8.37 -0.49
N GLY A 114 -15.41 -8.42 0.84
CA GLY A 114 -15.69 -9.63 1.62
C GLY A 114 -14.51 -10.57 1.78
N GLU A 115 -13.35 -10.26 1.21
CA GLU A 115 -12.14 -11.06 1.38
C GLU A 115 -11.56 -10.93 2.80
N THR A 116 -10.95 -12.01 3.29
CA THR A 116 -10.38 -12.09 4.65
C THR A 116 -8.93 -12.57 4.58
N PHE A 117 -8.07 -11.93 5.36
CA PHE A 117 -6.64 -12.26 5.47
C PHE A 117 -6.28 -12.58 6.91
N GLU A 118 -5.47 -13.61 7.10
CA GLU A 118 -4.89 -13.93 8.40
C GLU A 118 -3.46 -13.39 8.46
N ILE A 119 -3.22 -12.43 9.35
CA ILE A 119 -1.90 -11.79 9.47
C ILE A 119 -1.04 -12.61 10.42
N LYS A 120 0.07 -13.15 9.90
CA LYS A 120 1.02 -13.96 10.68
C LYS A 120 2.42 -13.38 10.58
N ARG A 121 3.14 -13.44 11.70
CA ARG A 121 4.57 -13.17 11.73
C ARG A 121 5.33 -14.44 11.35
N PHE A 122 6.13 -14.37 10.30
CA PHE A 122 7.01 -15.46 9.87
C PHE A 122 8.47 -15.20 10.29
#